data_AF-A0A7C3XYC1-F1
#
_entry.id   AF-A0A7C3XYC1-F1
#
_cell.length_a   1.000
_cell.length_b   1.000
_cell.length_c   1.000
_cell.angle_alpha   90.00
_cell.angle_beta   90.00
_cell.angle_gamma   90.00
#
_symmetry.space_group_name_H-M   'P 1'
#
loop_
_entity.id
_entity.type
_entity.pdbx_description
1 polymer ?
#
loop_
_entity_poly.entity_id
_entity_poly.type
_entity_poly.pdbx_seq_one_letter_code
_entity_poly.pdbx_strand_id
1 'polypeptide(L)'
;MPSKFENPAGLDDFEYITRMYGMPKYEEVDPTPVLAITFPAFFAIALSDAGYGLALALFMASGVWIAGAFPVKLRRVMAISGICAAIAGVLVGGFFGLGQGIWVNPIERPVPILKLSIFIGIAHLVIGIGFTGILRDILSRRLGNILFERLPKVLLLLGVFGLSFCVLGIGLYEFGISFSFPKVGLFDAFNPLSPAPGLVGVFRLIFYSGLGLGIAGALIQGSGMRGKIGGAINSVYGVTGLIADVTSYCRLLALCIASGVIAFSINFILGFVWSGLAPSQINPITAVYVCLLAAVFGVLFFLAHSFNIFLSSLGAFVHTLRLHFAEFFSKFYEGGGEEFKPFAAKRSVTSVRGIGIGR
;
A
#
# COMPACT_ATOMS: atom_id res chain seq x y z
N MET A 1 -6.55 22.48 20.27
CA MET A 1 -7.99 22.40 19.95
C MET A 1 -8.32 20.95 19.66
N PRO A 2 -9.46 20.44 20.15
CA PRO A 2 -9.91 19.08 19.87
C PRO A 2 -10.37 18.96 18.40
N SER A 3 -10.22 17.77 17.79
CA SER A 3 -10.52 17.51 16.38
C SER A 3 -11.65 16.49 16.22
N LYS A 4 -12.48 16.66 15.19
CA LYS A 4 -13.51 15.70 14.79
C LYS A 4 -13.38 15.47 13.29
N PHE A 5 -13.40 14.21 12.88
CA PHE A 5 -13.52 13.87 11.46
C PHE A 5 -14.95 14.14 10.98
N GLU A 6 -15.07 14.78 9.83
CA GLU A 6 -16.34 15.02 9.14
C GLU A 6 -16.20 14.49 7.71
N ASN A 7 -16.28 13.15 7.58
CA ASN A 7 -16.06 12.45 6.32
C ASN A 7 -17.40 12.00 5.69
N PRO A 8 -17.54 12.04 4.35
CA PRO A 8 -18.72 11.54 3.65
C PRO A 8 -18.99 10.06 3.93
N ALA A 9 -20.25 9.64 3.82
CA ALA A 9 -20.63 8.24 3.98
C ALA A 9 -19.85 7.33 3.00
N GLY A 10 -18.99 6.46 3.53
CA GLY A 10 -18.06 5.61 2.77
C GLY A 10 -16.58 5.86 3.11
N LEU A 11 -16.19 7.10 3.42
CA LEU A 11 -14.85 7.46 3.92
C LEU A 11 -14.72 7.22 5.44
N ASP A 12 -15.82 7.30 6.17
CA ASP A 12 -15.91 7.02 7.61
C ASP A 12 -15.49 5.59 8.00
N ASP A 13 -15.56 4.64 7.07
CA ASP A 13 -15.13 3.26 7.31
C ASP A 13 -13.58 3.16 7.40
N PHE A 14 -12.86 3.97 6.60
CA PHE A 14 -11.40 4.05 6.59
C PHE A 14 -10.83 4.87 7.76
N GLU A 15 -11.66 5.72 8.38
CA GLU A 15 -11.30 6.46 9.58
C GLU A 15 -10.90 5.53 10.73
N TYR A 16 -11.45 4.31 10.79
CA TYR A 16 -11.04 3.30 11.76
C TYR A 16 -9.54 3.01 11.68
N ILE A 17 -8.98 2.90 10.46
CA ILE A 17 -7.56 2.67 10.25
C ILE A 17 -6.75 3.89 10.69
N THR A 18 -7.19 5.10 10.33
CA THR A 18 -6.51 6.34 10.75
C THR A 18 -6.48 6.47 12.29
N ARG A 19 -7.59 6.15 12.96
CA ARG A 19 -7.69 6.16 14.43
C ARG A 19 -6.78 5.14 15.12
N MET A 20 -6.42 4.04 14.46
CA MET A 20 -5.46 3.07 15.01
C MET A 20 -4.03 3.66 15.11
N TYR A 21 -3.68 4.62 14.27
CA TYR A 21 -2.40 5.33 14.36
C TYR A 21 -2.44 6.47 15.40
N GLY A 22 -3.55 7.20 15.45
CA GLY A 22 -3.79 8.27 16.43
C GLY A 22 -4.66 9.38 15.83
N MET A 23 -5.27 10.22 16.68
CA MET A 23 -6.11 11.34 16.24
C MET A 23 -5.27 12.51 15.68
N PRO A 24 -5.74 13.23 14.64
CA PRO A 24 -5.02 14.35 14.05
C PRO A 24 -5.08 15.56 14.97
N LYS A 25 -4.02 16.37 14.97
CA LYS A 25 -4.07 17.71 15.54
C LYS A 25 -4.94 18.62 14.67
N TYR A 26 -5.44 19.72 15.25
CA TYR A 26 -6.36 20.64 14.55
C TYR A 26 -5.77 21.27 13.27
N GLU A 27 -4.44 21.41 13.20
CA GLU A 27 -3.71 21.96 12.05
C GLU A 27 -3.19 20.88 11.07
N GLU A 28 -3.54 19.61 11.29
CA GLU A 28 -3.12 18.49 10.44
C GLU A 28 -4.18 18.15 9.40
N VAL A 29 -3.71 17.80 8.21
CA VAL A 29 -4.56 17.36 7.10
C VAL A 29 -5.02 15.94 7.38
N ASP A 30 -6.33 15.68 7.23
CA ASP A 30 -6.90 14.34 7.36
C ASP A 30 -6.34 13.42 6.25
N PRO A 31 -5.63 12.32 6.60
CA PRO A 31 -5.13 11.37 5.63
C PRO A 31 -6.20 10.40 5.09
N THR A 32 -7.38 10.34 5.74
CA THR A 32 -8.45 9.38 5.43
C THR A 32 -8.85 9.36 3.95
N PRO A 33 -8.99 10.51 3.24
CA PRO A 33 -9.32 10.50 1.81
C PRO A 33 -8.28 9.84 0.91
N VAL A 34 -6.99 10.04 1.19
CA VAL A 34 -5.93 9.38 0.43
C VAL A 34 -5.92 7.90 0.78
N LEU A 35 -6.01 7.57 2.08
CA LEU A 35 -6.01 6.20 2.58
C LEU A 35 -7.17 5.36 2.00
N ALA A 36 -8.35 5.94 1.83
CA ALA A 36 -9.50 5.24 1.26
C ALA A 36 -9.27 4.72 -0.17
N ILE A 37 -8.37 5.37 -0.93
CA ILE A 37 -8.02 4.96 -2.30
C ILE A 37 -6.77 4.09 -2.28
N THR A 38 -5.73 4.50 -1.56
CA THR A 38 -4.42 3.84 -1.59
C THR A 38 -4.41 2.52 -0.80
N PHE A 39 -5.18 2.42 0.29
CA PHE A 39 -5.20 1.22 1.12
C PHE A 39 -5.78 0.01 0.38
N PRO A 40 -6.99 0.07 -0.23
CA PRO A 40 -7.50 -1.04 -1.02
C PRO A 40 -6.61 -1.37 -2.22
N ALA A 41 -6.01 -0.36 -2.85
CA ALA A 41 -5.11 -0.58 -3.99
C ALA A 41 -3.83 -1.34 -3.59
N PHE A 42 -3.20 -0.97 -2.47
CA PHE A 42 -1.97 -1.64 -2.00
C PHE A 42 -2.28 -3.04 -1.49
N PHE A 43 -3.40 -3.20 -0.78
CA PHE A 43 -3.89 -4.51 -0.37
C PHE A 43 -4.16 -5.41 -1.58
N ALA A 44 -4.77 -4.87 -2.64
CA ALA A 44 -5.07 -5.59 -3.86
C ALA A 44 -3.80 -6.11 -4.55
N ILE A 45 -2.76 -5.29 -4.64
CA ILE A 45 -1.47 -5.67 -5.21
C ILE A 45 -0.74 -6.68 -4.32
N ALA A 46 -0.82 -6.53 -2.99
CA ALA A 46 -0.16 -7.44 -2.07
C ALA A 46 -0.81 -8.84 -2.04
N LEU A 47 -2.14 -8.94 -2.15
CA LEU A 47 -2.85 -10.22 -2.17
C LEU A 47 -2.86 -10.85 -3.57
N SER A 48 -3.24 -10.05 -4.58
CA SER A 48 -3.19 -10.33 -6.02
C SER A 48 -3.59 -11.73 -6.49
N ASP A 49 -4.57 -12.35 -5.82
CA ASP A 49 -5.22 -13.60 -6.23
C ASP A 49 -6.74 -13.37 -6.26
N ALA A 50 -7.35 -13.66 -7.41
CA ALA A 50 -8.75 -13.45 -7.70
C ALA A 50 -9.66 -14.29 -6.82
N GLY A 51 -9.29 -15.56 -6.64
CA GLY A 51 -10.02 -16.52 -5.83
C GLY A 51 -9.97 -16.14 -4.35
N TYR A 52 -8.79 -15.79 -3.85
CA TYR A 52 -8.61 -15.38 -2.47
C TYR A 52 -9.27 -14.03 -2.16
N GLY A 53 -9.18 -13.06 -3.08
CA GLY A 53 -9.84 -11.76 -2.96
C GLY A 53 -11.36 -11.89 -2.89
N LEU A 54 -11.95 -12.69 -3.78
CA LEU A 54 -13.40 -12.97 -3.79
C LEU A 54 -13.84 -13.71 -2.52
N ALA A 55 -13.10 -14.75 -2.12
CA ALA A 55 -13.39 -15.52 -0.91
C ALA A 55 -13.34 -14.63 0.34
N LEU A 56 -12.34 -13.74 0.44
CA LEU A 56 -12.22 -12.77 1.52
C LEU A 56 -13.39 -11.77 1.52
N ALA A 57 -13.75 -11.24 0.34
CA ALA A 57 -14.85 -10.30 0.20
C ALA A 57 -16.18 -10.92 0.65
N LEU A 58 -16.47 -12.15 0.23
CA LEU A 58 -17.66 -12.90 0.62
C LEU A 58 -17.66 -13.25 2.12
N PHE A 59 -16.50 -13.66 2.66
CA PHE A 59 -16.36 -13.96 4.09
C PHE A 59 -16.63 -12.73 4.95
N MET A 60 -16.09 -11.57 4.57
CA MET A 60 -16.33 -10.32 5.27
C MET A 60 -17.76 -9.79 5.07
N ALA A 61 -18.37 -9.99 3.88
CA ALA A 61 -19.75 -9.55 3.63
C ALA A 61 -20.80 -10.41 4.35
N SER A 62 -20.58 -11.73 4.45
CA SER A 62 -21.54 -12.70 5.00
C SER A 62 -21.75 -12.58 6.52
N GLY A 63 -20.83 -11.94 7.25
CA GLY A 63 -21.01 -11.66 8.68
C GLY A 63 -21.13 -12.90 9.57
N VAL A 64 -20.55 -14.03 9.13
CA VAL A 64 -20.47 -15.29 9.89
C VAL A 64 -19.85 -15.04 11.27
N TRP A 65 -20.15 -15.88 12.28
CA TRP A 65 -19.75 -15.71 13.68
C TRP A 65 -18.29 -15.25 13.89
N ILE A 66 -17.35 -15.76 13.08
CA ILE A 66 -15.93 -15.37 13.09
C ILE A 66 -15.72 -13.95 12.55
N ALA A 67 -16.40 -13.56 11.47
CA ALA A 67 -16.38 -12.20 10.93
C ALA A 67 -17.12 -11.19 11.81
N GLY A 68 -18.01 -11.66 12.70
CA GLY A 68 -18.68 -10.87 13.74
C GLY A 68 -17.76 -10.42 14.88
N ALA A 69 -16.57 -11.02 15.03
CA ALA A 69 -15.57 -10.59 16.00
C ALA A 69 -14.93 -9.24 15.64
N PHE A 70 -14.99 -8.84 14.36
CA PHE A 70 -14.42 -7.58 13.89
C PHE A 70 -15.45 -6.46 13.85
N PRO A 71 -15.04 -5.21 14.12
CA PRO A 71 -15.93 -4.06 14.00
C PRO A 71 -16.44 -3.90 12.56
N VAL A 72 -17.71 -3.49 12.42
CA VAL A 72 -18.40 -3.39 11.12
C VAL A 72 -17.64 -2.53 10.11
N LYS A 73 -17.01 -1.44 10.57
CA LYS A 73 -16.18 -0.55 9.73
C LYS A 73 -14.99 -1.29 9.12
N LEU A 74 -14.21 -2.01 9.93
CA LEU A 74 -13.06 -2.80 9.45
C LEU A 74 -13.50 -3.89 8.47
N ARG A 75 -14.63 -4.54 8.75
CA ARG A 75 -15.19 -5.58 7.87
C ARG A 75 -15.53 -5.04 6.48
N ARG A 76 -16.10 -3.83 6.40
CA ARG A 76 -16.38 -3.15 5.11
C ARG A 76 -15.10 -2.79 4.37
N VAL A 77 -14.11 -2.23 5.07
CA VAL A 77 -12.80 -1.91 4.45
C VAL A 77 -12.14 -3.16 3.88
N MET A 78 -12.17 -4.27 4.62
CA MET A 78 -11.61 -5.55 4.17
C MET A 78 -12.42 -6.15 3.00
N ALA A 79 -13.74 -5.99 2.99
CA ALA A 79 -14.57 -6.43 1.87
C ALA A 79 -14.28 -5.64 0.59
N ILE A 80 -14.18 -4.30 0.68
CA ILE A 80 -13.79 -3.43 -0.45
C ILE A 80 -12.41 -3.82 -0.96
N SER A 81 -11.45 -4.00 -0.04
CA SER A 81 -10.08 -4.40 -0.39
C SER A 81 -10.03 -5.79 -1.02
N GLY A 82 -10.87 -6.73 -0.57
CA GLY A 82 -11.04 -8.05 -1.18
C GLY A 82 -11.59 -7.99 -2.61
N ILE A 83 -12.56 -7.12 -2.89
CA ILE A 83 -13.07 -6.89 -4.25
C ILE A 83 -11.97 -6.30 -5.14
N CYS A 84 -11.23 -5.30 -4.65
CA CYS A 84 -10.09 -4.75 -5.38
C CYS A 84 -9.01 -5.80 -5.64
N ALA A 85 -8.72 -6.66 -4.66
CA ALA A 85 -7.80 -7.79 -4.80
C ALA A 85 -8.29 -8.82 -5.82
N ALA A 86 -9.61 -9.03 -5.90
CA ALA A 86 -10.19 -9.92 -6.90
C ALA A 86 -9.92 -9.39 -8.32
N ILE A 87 -10.16 -8.09 -8.54
CA ILE A 87 -9.90 -7.40 -9.81
C ILE A 87 -8.41 -7.45 -10.16
N ALA A 88 -7.53 -7.10 -9.21
CA ALA A 88 -6.08 -7.16 -9.41
C ALA A 88 -5.59 -8.59 -9.69
N GLY A 89 -6.16 -9.58 -9.01
CA GLY A 89 -5.85 -10.98 -9.21
C GLY A 89 -6.24 -11.50 -10.60
N VAL A 90 -7.33 -10.99 -11.20
CA VAL A 90 -7.70 -11.31 -12.59
C VAL A 90 -6.67 -10.75 -13.57
N LEU A 91 -6.17 -9.54 -13.35
CA LEU A 91 -5.12 -8.94 -14.18
C LEU A 91 -3.83 -9.77 -14.12
N VAL A 92 -3.48 -10.22 -12.92
CA VAL A 92 -2.26 -10.96 -12.64
C VAL A 92 -2.38 -12.46 -12.97
N GLY A 93 -3.60 -13.00 -13.06
CA GLY A 93 -3.86 -14.39 -13.43
C GLY A 93 -3.91 -15.41 -12.30
N GLY A 94 -3.85 -14.98 -11.04
CA GLY A 94 -3.92 -15.88 -9.91
C GLY A 94 -5.37 -16.26 -9.62
N PHE A 95 -5.79 -17.50 -9.90
CA PHE A 95 -7.04 -18.06 -9.38
C PHE A 95 -6.72 -19.30 -8.54
N PHE A 96 -6.66 -19.15 -7.21
CA PHE A 96 -6.22 -20.23 -6.32
C PHE A 96 -4.85 -20.82 -6.73
N GLY A 97 -3.93 -19.99 -7.20
CA GLY A 97 -2.63 -20.45 -7.72
C GLY A 97 -2.66 -21.19 -9.06
N LEU A 98 -3.79 -21.17 -9.78
CA LEU A 98 -3.93 -21.68 -11.14
C LEU A 98 -4.47 -20.57 -12.05
N GLY A 99 -3.83 -20.35 -13.20
CA GLY A 99 -4.33 -19.41 -14.19
C GLY A 99 -3.24 -18.85 -15.08
N GLN A 100 -3.61 -18.53 -16.32
CA GLN A 100 -2.79 -17.73 -17.22
C GLN A 100 -3.24 -16.28 -17.09
N GLY A 101 -2.38 -15.43 -16.52
CA GLY A 101 -2.68 -14.01 -16.36
C GLY A 101 -2.85 -13.30 -17.68
N ILE A 102 -3.81 -12.36 -17.69
CA ILE A 102 -4.05 -11.47 -18.83
C ILE A 102 -2.86 -10.52 -19.02
N TRP A 103 -2.22 -10.11 -17.91
CA TRP A 103 -1.14 -9.13 -17.92
C TRP A 103 0.22 -9.73 -17.59
N VAL A 104 0.46 -10.16 -16.34
CA VAL A 104 1.77 -10.66 -15.90
C VAL A 104 1.61 -11.73 -14.84
N ASN A 105 2.18 -12.91 -15.07
CA ASN A 105 2.33 -13.94 -14.04
C ASN A 105 3.49 -13.57 -13.09
N PRO A 106 3.24 -13.34 -11.78
CA PRO A 106 4.26 -12.89 -10.82
C PRO A 106 5.39 -13.91 -10.64
N ILE A 107 5.06 -15.18 -10.78
CA ILE A 107 5.96 -16.32 -10.57
C ILE A 107 7.00 -16.39 -11.70
N GLU A 108 6.58 -16.13 -12.94
CA GLU A 108 7.45 -16.21 -14.12
C GLU A 108 8.20 -14.90 -14.36
N ARG A 109 7.55 -13.75 -14.10
CA ARG A 109 8.10 -12.42 -14.33
C ARG A 109 7.85 -11.51 -13.12
N PRO A 110 8.76 -11.48 -12.13
CA PRO A 110 8.61 -10.63 -10.95
C PRO A 110 8.96 -9.15 -11.21
N VAL A 111 9.76 -8.88 -12.24
CA VAL A 111 10.30 -7.54 -12.54
C VAL A 111 9.21 -6.49 -12.84
N PRO A 112 8.13 -6.77 -13.60
CA PRO A 112 7.06 -5.80 -13.83
C PRO A 112 6.33 -5.38 -12.55
N ILE A 113 6.09 -6.30 -11.61
CA ILE A 113 5.44 -6.02 -10.33
C ILE A 113 6.39 -5.24 -9.41
N LEU A 114 7.70 -5.49 -9.49
CA LEU A 114 8.71 -4.67 -8.83
C LEU A 114 8.64 -3.23 -9.32
N LYS A 115 8.63 -3.02 -10.65
CA LYS A 115 8.49 -1.69 -11.26
C LYS A 115 7.22 -1.01 -10.75
N LEU A 116 6.07 -1.70 -10.81
CA LEU A 116 4.79 -1.19 -10.33
C LEU A 116 4.88 -0.77 -8.86
N SER A 117 5.45 -1.60 -8.00
CA SER A 117 5.61 -1.34 -6.56
C SER A 117 6.45 -0.09 -6.30
N ILE A 118 7.56 0.07 -7.02
CA ILE A 118 8.44 1.24 -6.91
C ILE A 118 7.72 2.51 -7.43
N PHE A 119 7.04 2.44 -8.58
CA PHE A 119 6.28 3.58 -9.13
C PHE A 119 5.18 4.03 -8.18
N ILE A 120 4.43 3.08 -7.61
CA ILE A 120 3.40 3.37 -6.60
C ILE A 120 4.04 3.99 -5.36
N GLY A 121 5.18 3.48 -4.88
CA GLY A 121 5.90 4.04 -3.75
C GLY A 121 6.33 5.49 -3.98
N ILE A 122 6.89 5.78 -5.15
CA ILE A 122 7.26 7.15 -5.54
C ILE A 122 6.01 8.04 -5.59
N ALA A 123 4.96 7.61 -6.28
CA ALA A 123 3.71 8.39 -6.40
C ALA A 123 3.09 8.67 -5.02
N HIS A 124 3.03 7.67 -4.15
CA HIS A 124 2.47 7.80 -2.81
C HIS A 124 3.29 8.74 -1.91
N LEU A 125 4.62 8.66 -1.97
CA LEU A 125 5.50 9.59 -1.24
C LEU A 125 5.45 11.01 -1.81
N VAL A 126 5.29 11.19 -3.13
CA VAL A 126 5.08 12.51 -3.74
C VAL A 126 3.77 13.12 -3.24
N ILE A 127 2.70 12.34 -3.16
CA ILE A 127 1.42 12.80 -2.59
C ILE A 127 1.57 13.18 -1.11
N GLY A 128 2.31 12.37 -0.34
CA GLY A 128 2.48 12.59 1.10
C GLY A 128 3.42 13.75 1.47
N ILE A 129 4.51 13.91 0.73
CA ILE A 129 5.48 15.01 0.96
C ILE A 129 4.99 16.28 0.28
N GLY A 130 4.43 16.15 -0.92
CA GLY A 130 3.95 17.26 -1.75
C GLY A 130 2.56 17.71 -1.33
N PHE A 131 1.51 17.01 -1.76
CA PHE A 131 0.14 17.50 -1.64
C PHE A 131 -0.29 17.73 -0.18
N THR A 132 -0.17 16.72 0.69
CA THR A 132 -0.60 16.86 2.09
C THR A 132 0.36 17.73 2.91
N GLY A 133 1.66 17.65 2.65
CA GLY A 133 2.68 18.49 3.28
C GLY A 133 2.50 19.98 2.97
N ILE A 134 2.28 20.33 1.70
CA ILE A 134 2.04 21.72 1.27
C ILE A 134 0.75 22.26 1.87
N LEU A 135 -0.32 21.46 1.89
CA LEU A 135 -1.59 21.87 2.51
C LEU A 135 -1.42 22.19 4.01
N ARG A 136 -0.64 21.38 4.74
CA ARG A 136 -0.31 21.66 6.15
C ARG A 136 0.51 22.93 6.31
N ASP A 137 1.50 23.15 5.46
CA ASP A 137 2.39 24.32 5.55
C ASP A 137 1.67 25.63 5.16
N ILE A 138 0.68 25.54 4.25
CA ILE A 138 -0.26 26.64 3.95
C ILE A 138 -1.17 26.91 5.14
N LEU A 139 -1.75 25.87 5.75
CA LEU A 139 -2.67 26.01 6.89
C LEU A 139 -1.98 26.62 8.12
N SER A 140 -0.71 26.24 8.36
CA SER A 140 0.13 26.75 9.45
C SER A 140 0.84 28.09 9.13
N ARG A 141 0.55 28.70 7.96
CA ARG A 141 1.13 29.98 7.47
C ARG A 141 2.66 30.01 7.38
N ARG A 142 3.34 28.85 7.23
CA ARG A 142 4.81 28.76 7.10
C ARG A 142 5.24 28.56 5.63
N LEU A 143 4.99 29.56 4.80
CA LEU A 143 5.23 29.48 3.36
C LEU A 143 6.70 29.24 2.98
N GLY A 144 7.66 29.66 3.81
CA GLY A 144 9.09 29.42 3.60
C GLY A 144 9.47 27.93 3.60
N ASN A 145 8.74 27.09 4.34
CA ASN A 145 9.05 25.66 4.46
C ASN A 145 8.68 24.88 3.20
N ILE A 146 7.72 25.38 2.42
CA ILE A 146 7.30 24.77 1.16
C ILE A 146 8.48 24.73 0.17
N LEU A 147 9.16 25.88 0.00
CA LEU A 147 10.24 26.03 -0.97
C LEU A 147 11.54 25.36 -0.52
N PHE A 148 11.84 25.40 0.79
CA PHE A 148 13.15 25.02 1.33
C PHE A 148 13.18 23.65 2.05
N GLU A 149 12.03 23.09 2.43
CA GLU A 149 11.97 21.76 3.09
C GLU A 149 11.20 20.72 2.27
N ARG A 150 10.11 21.09 1.61
CA ARG A 150 9.23 20.15 0.89
C ARG A 150 9.64 19.97 -0.57
N LEU A 151 9.75 21.07 -1.32
CA LEU A 151 10.14 21.04 -2.73
C LEU A 151 11.48 20.31 -2.97
N PRO A 152 12.54 20.54 -2.15
CA PRO A 152 13.80 19.83 -2.31
C PRO A 152 13.65 18.32 -2.18
N LYS A 153 12.86 17.83 -1.23
CA LYS A 153 12.63 16.40 -1.02
C LYS A 153 11.89 15.76 -2.19
N VAL A 154 10.88 16.44 -2.75
CA VAL A 154 10.15 15.95 -3.93
C VAL A 154 11.06 15.93 -5.16
N LEU A 155 11.84 16.99 -5.38
CA LEU A 155 12.82 17.04 -6.48
C LEU A 155 13.89 15.97 -6.32
N LEU A 156 14.44 15.78 -5.12
CA LEU A 156 15.42 14.73 -4.84
C LEU A 156 14.84 13.33 -5.07
N LEU A 157 13.60 13.08 -4.63
CA LEU A 157 12.91 11.81 -4.85
C LEU A 157 12.77 11.50 -6.35
N LEU A 158 12.24 12.46 -7.13
CA LEU A 158 12.06 12.30 -8.58
C LEU A 158 13.39 12.23 -9.33
N GLY A 159 14.38 13.01 -8.91
CA GLY A 159 15.71 13.05 -9.51
C GLY A 159 16.47 11.74 -9.29
N VAL A 160 16.55 11.25 -8.06
CA VAL A 160 17.27 10.01 -7.74
C VAL A 160 16.64 8.82 -8.45
N PHE A 161 15.33 8.63 -8.34
CA PHE A 161 14.69 7.47 -8.96
C PHE A 161 14.65 7.58 -10.50
N GLY A 162 14.48 8.78 -11.04
CA GLY A 162 14.60 9.02 -12.49
C GLY A 162 15.99 8.67 -13.03
N LEU A 163 17.04 9.06 -12.32
CA LEU A 163 18.41 8.67 -12.65
C LEU A 163 18.64 7.17 -12.46
N SER A 164 18.16 6.56 -11.37
CA SER A 164 18.25 5.12 -11.14
C SER A 164 17.57 4.31 -12.25
N PHE A 165 16.42 4.76 -12.77
CA PHE A 165 15.75 4.11 -13.90
C PHE A 165 16.54 4.22 -15.20
N CYS A 166 17.25 5.33 -15.42
CA CYS A 166 18.19 5.47 -16.54
C CYS A 166 19.42 4.56 -16.39
N VAL A 167 19.95 4.39 -15.18
CA VAL A 167 21.07 3.47 -14.92
C VAL A 167 20.67 2.02 -15.22
N LEU A 168 19.47 1.63 -14.79
CA LEU A 168 18.95 0.29 -15.01
C LEU A 168 18.45 0.06 -16.45
N GLY A 169 18.25 1.12 -17.24
CA GLY A 169 17.71 1.03 -18.60
C GLY A 169 16.30 0.43 -18.61
N ILE A 170 15.46 0.82 -17.64
CA ILE A 170 14.14 0.22 -17.48
C ILE A 170 13.23 0.63 -18.66
N GLY A 171 12.62 -0.36 -19.31
CA GLY A 171 11.53 -0.13 -20.26
C GLY A 171 10.15 -0.16 -19.56
N LEU A 172 9.25 0.73 -19.97
CA LEU A 172 7.84 0.76 -19.55
C LEU A 172 6.91 0.00 -20.51
N TYR A 173 7.47 -0.79 -21.43
CA TYR A 173 6.71 -1.56 -22.41
C TYR A 173 5.68 -2.51 -21.76
N GLU A 174 5.98 -3.03 -20.57
CA GLU A 174 5.07 -3.89 -19.78
C GLU A 174 3.78 -3.15 -19.37
N PHE A 175 3.81 -1.81 -19.30
CA PHE A 175 2.64 -0.98 -18.97
C PHE A 175 1.92 -0.46 -20.22
N GLY A 176 2.27 -0.95 -21.42
CA GLY A 176 1.72 -0.47 -22.69
C GLY A 176 2.30 0.88 -23.14
N ILE A 177 3.37 1.35 -22.49
CA ILE A 177 4.02 2.62 -22.83
C ILE A 177 5.30 2.30 -23.60
N SER A 178 5.38 2.73 -24.87
CA SER A 178 6.57 2.60 -25.73
C SER A 178 7.68 3.59 -25.34
N PHE A 179 7.98 3.67 -24.05
CA PHE A 179 9.03 4.49 -23.49
C PHE A 179 10.06 3.62 -22.80
N SER A 180 11.33 3.83 -23.16
CA SER A 180 12.46 3.19 -22.50
C SER A 180 13.38 4.27 -21.97
N PHE A 181 13.77 4.14 -20.71
CA PHE A 181 14.82 4.98 -20.17
C PHE A 181 16.14 4.64 -20.88
N PRO A 182 16.88 5.64 -21.39
CA PRO A 182 18.15 5.40 -22.05
C PRO A 182 19.16 4.87 -21.02
N LYS A 183 19.79 3.74 -21.35
CA LYS A 183 20.76 3.10 -20.47
C LYS A 183 22.05 3.91 -20.44
N VAL A 184 22.43 4.37 -19.26
CA VAL A 184 23.69 5.09 -19.00
C VAL A 184 24.44 4.43 -17.84
N GLY A 185 25.77 4.57 -17.80
CA GLY A 185 26.56 4.12 -16.66
C GLY A 185 26.15 4.84 -15.38
N LEU A 186 26.33 4.20 -14.21
CA LEU A 186 26.03 4.82 -12.91
C LEU A 186 26.79 6.14 -12.71
N PHE A 187 28.09 6.14 -13.01
CA PHE A 187 28.93 7.32 -12.90
C PHE A 187 28.51 8.41 -13.89
N ASP A 188 28.14 8.03 -15.12
CA ASP A 188 27.63 8.98 -16.08
C ASP A 188 26.32 9.58 -15.61
N ALA A 189 25.35 8.78 -15.14
CA ALA A 189 24.05 9.27 -14.70
C ALA A 189 24.17 10.39 -13.65
N PHE A 190 25.07 10.26 -12.69
CA PHE A 190 25.31 11.24 -11.63
C PHE A 190 26.47 12.20 -11.90
N ASN A 191 27.05 12.23 -13.10
CA ASN A 191 28.08 13.22 -13.44
C ASN A 191 27.43 14.45 -14.10
N PRO A 192 27.55 15.67 -13.52
CA PRO A 192 26.92 16.87 -14.09
C PRO A 192 27.53 17.29 -15.44
N LEU A 193 28.75 16.87 -15.75
CA LEU A 193 29.51 17.29 -16.93
C LEU A 193 29.53 16.24 -18.06
N SER A 194 29.07 15.01 -17.82
CA SER A 194 29.08 13.93 -18.82
C SER A 194 28.01 14.17 -19.90
N PRO A 195 28.31 14.11 -21.21
CA PRO A 195 27.30 14.22 -22.26
C PRO A 195 26.24 13.15 -22.10
N ALA A 196 24.97 13.55 -22.04
CA ALA A 196 23.88 12.62 -21.80
C ALA A 196 22.68 12.90 -22.71
N PRO A 197 21.84 11.89 -22.98
CA PRO A 197 20.56 12.09 -23.64
C PRO A 197 19.74 13.13 -22.88
N GLY A 198 18.95 13.94 -23.61
CA GLY A 198 18.20 15.08 -23.03
C GLY A 198 17.39 14.71 -21.78
N LEU A 199 16.79 13.52 -21.75
CA LEU A 199 16.04 13.03 -20.58
C LEU A 199 16.92 12.87 -19.32
N VAL A 200 18.12 12.31 -19.46
CA VAL A 200 19.07 12.17 -18.34
C VAL A 200 19.50 13.57 -17.85
N GLY A 201 19.70 14.51 -18.78
CA GLY A 201 19.95 15.91 -18.45
C GLY A 201 18.84 16.53 -17.60
N VAL A 202 17.57 16.29 -17.93
CA VAL A 202 16.42 16.77 -17.13
C VAL A 202 16.44 16.18 -15.72
N PHE A 203 16.62 14.86 -15.57
CA PHE A 203 16.66 14.24 -14.24
C PHE A 203 17.86 14.70 -13.40
N ARG A 204 19.01 14.96 -14.03
CA ARG A 204 20.17 15.60 -13.35
C ARG A 204 19.82 16.99 -12.85
N LEU A 205 19.19 17.82 -13.69
CA LEU A 205 18.77 19.16 -13.28
C LEU A 205 17.80 19.12 -12.10
N ILE A 206 16.82 18.21 -12.14
CA ILE A 206 15.88 17.97 -11.03
C ILE A 206 16.63 17.55 -9.75
N PHE A 207 17.56 16.60 -9.86
CA PHE A 207 18.32 16.10 -8.71
C PHE A 207 19.21 17.19 -8.08
N TYR A 208 20.02 17.88 -8.89
CA TYR A 208 20.93 18.91 -8.39
C TYR A 208 20.21 20.18 -7.93
N SER A 209 19.09 20.55 -8.56
CA SER A 209 18.25 21.65 -8.06
C SER A 209 17.62 21.30 -6.71
N GLY A 210 17.14 20.07 -6.54
CA GLY A 210 16.67 19.58 -5.25
C GLY A 210 17.74 19.62 -4.17
N LEU A 211 18.95 19.14 -4.48
CA LEU A 211 20.09 19.18 -3.55
C LEU A 211 20.51 20.62 -3.21
N GLY A 212 20.62 21.49 -4.22
CA GLY A 212 20.98 22.89 -4.07
C GLY A 212 19.97 23.67 -3.23
N LEU A 213 18.67 23.51 -3.50
CA LEU A 213 17.60 24.14 -2.71
C LEU A 213 17.55 23.61 -1.28
N GLY A 214 17.79 22.30 -1.07
CA GLY A 214 17.84 21.70 0.26
C GLY A 214 19.00 22.25 1.11
N ILE A 215 20.19 22.38 0.51
CA ILE A 215 21.36 22.98 1.16
C ILE A 215 21.13 24.48 1.41
N ALA A 216 20.63 25.22 0.41
CA ALA A 216 20.32 26.64 0.56
C ALA A 216 19.30 26.88 1.67
N GLY A 217 18.25 26.07 1.74
CA GLY A 217 17.26 26.07 2.81
C GLY A 217 17.88 25.89 4.18
N ALA A 218 18.75 24.88 4.33
CA ALA A 218 19.49 24.65 5.56
C ALA A 218 20.41 25.82 5.97
N LEU A 219 21.05 26.48 5.00
CA LEU A 219 21.92 27.63 5.26
C LEU A 219 21.15 28.90 5.66
N ILE A 220 19.94 29.07 5.13
CA ILE A 220 19.07 30.23 5.39
C ILE A 220 18.33 30.05 6.72
N GLN A 221 17.81 28.86 7.00
CA GLN A 221 16.97 28.58 8.18
C GLN A 221 17.76 28.10 9.40
N GLY A 222 19.01 27.66 9.24
CA GLY A 222 19.84 27.14 10.32
C GLY A 222 20.28 28.23 11.31
N SER A 223 19.98 28.04 12.61
CA SER A 223 20.49 28.87 13.69
C SER A 223 21.95 28.52 14.02
N GLY A 224 22.87 29.45 13.72
CA GLY A 224 24.31 29.31 13.97
C GLY A 224 25.07 28.43 12.96
N MET A 225 26.40 28.52 12.97
CA MET A 225 27.27 27.83 11.99
C MET A 225 27.18 26.30 12.05
N ARG A 226 27.00 25.73 13.25
CA ARG A 226 26.78 24.28 13.44
C ARG A 226 25.42 23.83 12.90
N GLY A 227 24.36 24.63 13.06
CA GLY A 227 23.03 24.33 12.52
C GLY A 227 23.01 24.37 10.99
N LYS A 228 23.72 25.32 10.38
CA LYS A 228 23.86 25.45 8.93
C LYS A 228 24.59 24.28 8.28
N ILE A 229 25.74 23.89 8.84
CA ILE A 229 26.51 22.72 8.36
C ILE A 229 25.73 21.42 8.62
N GLY A 230 25.14 21.27 9.80
CA GLY A 230 24.33 20.11 10.15
C GLY A 230 23.11 19.95 9.24
N GLY A 231 22.42 21.04 8.91
CA GLY A 231 21.28 21.01 7.99
C GLY A 231 21.68 20.66 6.55
N ALA A 232 22.83 21.15 6.07
CA ALA A 232 23.35 20.77 4.76
C ALA A 232 23.68 19.28 4.69
N ILE A 233 24.32 18.75 5.74
CA ILE A 233 24.60 17.31 5.87
C ILE A 233 23.28 16.51 5.93
N ASN A 234 22.29 16.99 6.68
CA ASN A 234 20.97 16.36 6.77
C ASN A 234 20.24 16.33 5.41
N SER A 235 20.43 17.34 4.55
CA SER A 235 19.84 17.33 3.20
C SER A 235 20.37 16.17 2.34
N VAL A 236 21.66 15.81 2.49
CA VAL A 236 22.29 14.68 1.82
C VAL A 236 21.84 13.36 2.45
N TYR A 237 21.80 13.25 3.78
CA TYR A 237 21.23 12.09 4.47
C TYR A 237 19.73 11.89 4.18
N GLY A 238 19.00 12.96 3.87
CA GLY A 238 17.62 12.89 3.41
C GLY A 238 17.46 12.05 2.15
N VAL A 239 18.46 12.06 1.25
CA VAL A 239 18.45 11.25 0.02
C VAL A 239 18.47 9.75 0.34
N THR A 240 19.32 9.31 1.27
CA THR A 240 19.38 7.89 1.65
C THR A 240 18.09 7.45 2.35
N GLY A 241 17.49 8.34 3.15
CA GLY A 241 16.16 8.13 3.73
C GLY A 241 15.07 7.92 2.67
N LEU A 242 15.02 8.77 1.64
CA LEU A 242 14.05 8.64 0.54
C LEU A 242 14.22 7.34 -0.23
N ILE A 243 15.46 6.90 -0.47
CA ILE A 243 15.74 5.60 -1.08
C ILE A 243 15.22 4.46 -0.20
N ALA A 244 15.44 4.53 1.11
CA ALA A 244 14.96 3.53 2.06
C ALA A 244 13.42 3.48 2.10
N ASP A 245 12.75 4.63 2.10
CA ASP A 245 11.28 4.73 2.09
C ASP A 245 10.70 4.05 0.85
N VAL A 246 11.20 4.35 -0.35
CA VAL A 246 10.71 3.73 -1.60
C VAL A 246 11.08 2.25 -1.67
N THR A 247 12.27 1.86 -1.23
CA THR A 247 12.70 0.45 -1.20
C THR A 247 11.78 -0.38 -0.29
N SER A 248 11.19 0.23 0.74
CA SER A 248 10.20 -0.45 1.59
C SER A 248 8.95 -0.92 0.82
N TYR A 249 8.60 -0.27 -0.31
CA TYR A 249 7.48 -0.69 -1.17
C TYR A 249 7.75 -1.96 -1.96
N CYS A 250 9.00 -2.42 -2.07
CA CYS A 250 9.33 -3.75 -2.61
C CYS A 250 8.63 -4.89 -1.84
N ARG A 251 8.14 -4.61 -0.63
CA ARG A 251 7.30 -5.50 0.17
C ARG A 251 5.97 -5.87 -0.54
N LEU A 252 5.40 -4.98 -1.34
CA LEU A 252 4.17 -5.27 -2.10
C LEU A 252 4.40 -6.43 -3.08
N LEU A 253 5.52 -6.39 -3.81
CA LEU A 253 5.98 -7.50 -4.65
C LEU A 253 6.21 -8.78 -3.84
N ALA A 254 6.93 -8.68 -2.71
CA ALA A 254 7.28 -9.85 -1.91
C ALA A 254 6.05 -10.63 -1.45
N LEU A 255 5.00 -9.92 -1.02
CA LEU A 255 3.73 -10.53 -0.59
C LEU A 255 2.94 -11.12 -1.76
N CYS A 256 2.90 -10.41 -2.89
CA CYS A 256 2.26 -10.87 -4.11
C CYS A 256 2.86 -12.21 -4.60
N ILE A 257 4.19 -12.31 -4.61
CA ILE A 257 4.86 -13.56 -4.98
C ILE A 257 4.63 -14.63 -3.92
N ALA A 258 4.72 -14.29 -2.63
CA ALA A 258 4.57 -15.25 -1.55
C ALA A 258 3.20 -15.94 -1.56
N SER A 259 2.10 -15.20 -1.69
CA SER A 259 0.74 -15.77 -1.73
C SER A 259 0.57 -16.74 -2.90
N GLY A 260 1.06 -16.35 -4.08
CA GLY A 260 1.02 -17.15 -5.30
C GLY A 260 1.91 -18.39 -5.24
N VAL A 261 3.12 -18.28 -4.69
CA VAL A 261 4.04 -19.43 -4.53
C VAL A 261 3.51 -20.43 -3.50
N ILE A 262 2.91 -19.98 -2.40
CA ILE A 262 2.27 -20.88 -1.43
C ILE A 262 1.09 -21.60 -2.09
N ALA A 263 0.25 -20.89 -2.84
CA ALA A 263 -0.88 -21.48 -3.57
C ALA A 263 -0.39 -22.54 -4.59
N PHE A 264 0.61 -22.18 -5.39
CA PHE A 264 1.25 -23.09 -6.33
C PHE A 264 1.83 -24.32 -5.63
N SER A 265 2.49 -24.15 -4.49
CA SER A 265 3.08 -25.25 -3.72
C SER A 265 2.03 -26.20 -3.17
N ILE A 266 0.90 -25.67 -2.68
CA ILE A 266 -0.24 -26.49 -2.22
C ILE A 266 -0.78 -27.33 -3.39
N ASN A 267 -1.03 -26.71 -4.54
CA ASN A 267 -1.53 -27.41 -5.72
C ASN A 267 -0.53 -28.46 -6.23
N PHE A 268 0.76 -28.13 -6.25
CA PHE A 268 1.81 -29.02 -6.68
C PHE A 268 1.93 -30.25 -5.77
N ILE A 269 1.93 -30.06 -4.44
CA ILE A 269 1.99 -31.17 -3.48
C ILE A 269 0.75 -32.04 -3.58
N LEU A 270 -0.45 -31.44 -3.60
CA LEU A 270 -1.70 -32.21 -3.71
C LEU A 270 -1.77 -33.00 -5.03
N GLY A 271 -1.37 -32.37 -6.15
CA GLY A 271 -1.31 -33.04 -7.45
C GLY A 271 -0.28 -34.17 -7.50
N PHE A 272 0.90 -33.95 -6.91
CA PHE A 272 1.95 -34.96 -6.84
C PHE A 272 1.51 -36.18 -6.02
N VAL A 273 0.97 -35.98 -4.82
CA VAL A 273 0.49 -37.08 -3.97
C VAL A 273 -0.71 -37.77 -4.62
N TRP A 274 -1.62 -37.03 -5.27
CA TRP A 274 -2.72 -37.61 -6.03
C TRP A 274 -2.22 -38.53 -7.14
N SER A 275 -1.24 -38.09 -7.94
CA SER A 275 -0.68 -38.89 -9.04
C SER A 275 0.04 -40.16 -8.56
N GLY A 276 0.60 -40.15 -7.35
CA GLY A 276 1.27 -41.31 -6.77
C GLY A 276 0.34 -42.33 -6.10
N LEU A 277 -0.83 -41.89 -5.62
CA LEU A 277 -1.81 -42.75 -4.92
C LEU A 277 -3.00 -43.16 -5.79
N ALA A 278 -3.28 -42.45 -6.89
CA ALA A 278 -4.40 -42.76 -7.77
C ALA A 278 -4.13 -44.05 -8.60
N PRO A 279 -4.99 -45.09 -8.51
CA PRO A 279 -4.86 -46.30 -9.32
C PRO A 279 -5.02 -46.00 -10.82
N SER A 280 -4.14 -46.55 -11.65
CA SER A 280 -4.17 -46.39 -13.12
C SER A 280 -5.30 -47.17 -13.83
N GLN A 281 -5.93 -48.12 -13.12
CA GLN A 281 -7.08 -48.90 -13.62
C GLN A 281 -8.29 -48.75 -12.69
N ILE A 282 -9.41 -48.30 -13.27
CA ILE A 282 -10.66 -48.06 -12.54
C ILE A 282 -11.50 -49.34 -12.59
N ASN A 283 -11.39 -50.16 -11.53
CA ASN A 283 -12.31 -51.27 -11.25
C ASN A 283 -13.37 -50.79 -10.23
N PRO A 284 -14.52 -51.48 -10.07
CA PRO A 284 -15.57 -51.06 -9.13
C PRO A 284 -15.07 -50.88 -7.68
N ILE A 285 -14.10 -51.69 -7.25
CA ILE A 285 -13.49 -51.61 -5.92
C ILE A 285 -12.49 -50.44 -5.82
N THR A 286 -11.67 -50.23 -6.87
CA THR A 286 -10.77 -49.07 -6.93
C THR A 286 -11.52 -47.75 -7.10
N ALA A 287 -12.73 -47.75 -7.66
CA ALA A 287 -13.58 -46.57 -7.75
C ALA A 287 -14.01 -46.06 -6.36
N VAL A 288 -14.39 -46.96 -5.44
CA VAL A 288 -14.73 -46.58 -4.05
C VAL A 288 -13.51 -46.02 -3.32
N TYR A 289 -12.34 -46.63 -3.50
CA TYR A 289 -11.08 -46.13 -2.96
C TYR A 289 -10.74 -44.72 -3.49
N VAL A 290 -10.88 -44.49 -4.79
CA VAL A 290 -10.65 -43.18 -5.42
C VAL A 290 -11.62 -42.13 -4.89
N CYS A 291 -12.90 -42.47 -4.67
CA CYS A 291 -13.88 -41.55 -4.08
C CYS A 291 -13.53 -41.17 -2.63
N LEU A 292 -13.12 -42.13 -1.79
CA LEU A 292 -12.66 -41.85 -0.43
C LEU A 292 -11.38 -41.00 -0.42
N LEU A 293 -10.43 -41.32 -1.30
CA LEU A 293 -9.21 -40.55 -1.48
C LEU A 293 -9.55 -39.12 -1.92
N ALA A 294 -10.43 -38.94 -2.91
CA ALA A 294 -10.88 -37.64 -3.38
C ALA A 294 -11.54 -36.81 -2.28
N ALA A 295 -12.34 -37.43 -1.42
CA ALA A 295 -12.96 -36.74 -0.29
C ALA A 295 -11.90 -36.21 0.70
N VAL A 296 -10.91 -37.04 1.05
CA VAL A 296 -9.80 -36.62 1.94
C VAL A 296 -8.98 -35.50 1.30
N PHE A 297 -8.63 -35.63 0.03
CA PHE A 297 -7.90 -34.60 -0.71
C PHE A 297 -8.71 -33.31 -0.87
N GLY A 298 -10.04 -33.39 -1.06
CA GLY A 298 -10.92 -32.24 -1.09
C GLY A 298 -10.91 -31.47 0.23
N VAL A 299 -10.95 -32.18 1.37
CA VAL A 299 -10.82 -31.57 2.70
C VAL A 299 -9.45 -30.92 2.89
N LEU A 300 -8.37 -31.62 2.51
CA LEU A 300 -7.01 -31.06 2.58
C LEU A 300 -6.83 -29.84 1.68
N PHE A 301 -7.36 -29.88 0.46
CA PHE A 301 -7.35 -28.76 -0.48
C PHE A 301 -8.04 -27.54 0.14
N PHE A 302 -9.25 -27.72 0.68
CA PHE A 302 -10.00 -26.65 1.31
C PHE A 302 -9.28 -26.08 2.54
N LEU A 303 -8.75 -26.95 3.40
CA LEU A 303 -8.03 -26.54 4.60
C LEU A 303 -6.76 -25.76 4.27
N ALA A 304 -5.94 -26.27 3.34
CA ALA A 304 -4.69 -25.64 2.94
C ALA A 304 -4.93 -24.27 2.27
N HIS A 305 -5.92 -24.17 1.38
CA HIS A 305 -6.26 -22.91 0.74
C HIS A 305 -6.89 -21.90 1.71
N SER A 306 -7.73 -22.36 2.64
CA SER A 306 -8.28 -21.50 3.71
C SER A 306 -7.17 -20.93 4.58
N PHE A 307 -6.17 -21.75 4.93
CA PHE A 307 -5.00 -21.31 5.67
C PHE A 307 -4.15 -20.30 4.87
N ASN A 308 -3.97 -20.53 3.55
CA ASN A 308 -3.24 -19.58 2.71
C ASN A 308 -3.98 -18.23 2.59
N ILE A 309 -5.31 -18.24 2.43
CA ILE A 309 -6.13 -17.03 2.42
C ILE A 309 -5.94 -16.24 3.72
N PHE A 310 -5.97 -16.94 4.86
CA PHE A 310 -5.77 -16.32 6.17
C PHE A 310 -4.40 -15.65 6.29
N LEU A 311 -3.31 -16.38 6.00
CA LEU A 311 -1.95 -15.84 6.09
C LEU A 311 -1.71 -14.71 5.09
N SER A 312 -2.16 -14.88 3.85
CA SER A 312 -1.96 -13.89 2.79
C SER A 312 -2.76 -12.62 3.07
N SER A 313 -4.00 -12.73 3.55
CA SER A 313 -4.80 -11.56 3.93
C SER A 313 -4.23 -10.83 5.14
N LEU A 314 -3.77 -11.55 6.17
CA LEU A 314 -3.17 -10.93 7.37
C LEU A 314 -1.84 -10.25 7.01
N GLY A 315 -1.00 -10.92 6.22
CA GLY A 315 0.25 -10.36 5.71
C GLY A 315 0.02 -9.10 4.88
N ALA A 316 -0.90 -9.16 3.90
CA ALA A 316 -1.27 -8.00 3.08
C ALA A 316 -1.80 -6.85 3.93
N PHE A 317 -2.63 -7.12 4.94
CA PHE A 317 -3.18 -6.10 5.84
C PHE A 317 -2.08 -5.41 6.67
N VAL A 318 -1.28 -6.15 7.43
CA VAL A 318 -0.25 -5.59 8.32
C VAL A 318 0.81 -4.81 7.54
N HIS A 319 1.22 -5.33 6.40
CA HIS A 319 2.23 -4.68 5.58
C HIS A 319 1.70 -3.44 4.84
N THR A 320 0.42 -3.44 4.46
CA THR A 320 -0.23 -2.24 3.92
C THR A 320 -0.38 -1.17 5.00
N LEU A 321 -0.76 -1.55 6.23
CA LEU A 321 -0.78 -0.63 7.38
C LEU A 321 0.59 -0.02 7.62
N ARG A 322 1.66 -0.83 7.56
CA ARG A 322 3.02 -0.32 7.70
C ARG A 322 3.30 0.78 6.67
N LEU A 323 3.08 0.51 5.38
CA LEU A 323 3.27 1.48 4.28
C LEU A 323 2.54 2.81 4.52
N HIS A 324 1.36 2.76 5.13
CA HIS A 324 0.60 3.97 5.46
C HIS A 324 1.12 4.65 6.73
N PHE A 325 1.43 3.90 7.79
CA PHE A 325 1.81 4.45 9.10
C PHE A 325 3.26 4.91 9.18
N ALA A 326 4.20 4.06 8.73
CA ALA A 326 5.62 4.32 8.86
C ALA A 326 6.15 5.11 7.67
N GLU A 327 5.75 4.78 6.43
CA GLU A 327 6.31 5.42 5.24
C GLU A 327 5.53 6.67 4.80
N PHE A 328 4.20 6.70 4.93
CA PHE A 328 3.35 7.83 4.48
C PHE A 328 3.02 8.83 5.60
N PHE A 329 2.38 8.39 6.70
CA PHE A 329 1.94 9.28 7.79
C PHE A 329 3.11 9.98 8.47
N SER A 330 4.24 9.31 8.67
CA SER A 330 5.45 9.92 9.26
C SER A 330 5.96 11.18 8.53
N LYS A 331 5.55 11.43 7.28
CA LYS A 331 6.00 12.57 6.48
C LYS A 331 5.22 13.87 6.74
N PHE A 332 4.00 13.77 7.25
CA PHE A 332 3.11 14.92 7.44
C PHE A 332 2.24 14.87 8.71
N TYR A 333 2.07 13.70 9.31
CA TYR A 333 1.15 13.42 10.42
C TYR A 333 1.93 13.06 11.69
N GLU A 334 1.88 13.93 12.70
CA GLU A 334 2.49 13.67 14.01
C GLU A 334 1.53 12.91 14.92
N GLY A 335 0.21 13.08 14.73
CA GLY A 335 -0.81 12.47 15.56
C GLY A 335 -0.84 13.01 16.99
N GLY A 336 -1.70 12.43 17.84
CA GLY A 336 -1.82 12.77 19.26
C GLY A 336 -2.75 13.95 19.57
N GLY A 337 -3.70 14.26 18.69
CA GLY A 337 -4.78 15.21 18.97
C GLY A 337 -5.80 14.66 19.98
N GLU A 338 -6.52 15.55 20.66
CA GLU A 338 -7.66 15.17 21.50
C GLU A 338 -8.94 15.06 20.66
N GLU A 339 -9.68 13.95 20.80
CA GLU A 339 -10.96 13.76 20.11
C GLU A 339 -12.01 14.74 20.66
N PHE A 340 -12.64 15.49 19.77
CA PHE A 340 -13.74 16.37 20.14
C PHE A 340 -14.98 15.57 20.53
N LYS A 341 -15.27 15.57 21.82
CA LYS A 341 -16.51 15.02 22.39
C LYS A 341 -17.48 16.19 22.63
N PRO A 342 -18.47 16.43 21.75
CA PRO A 342 -19.46 17.47 22.01
C PRO A 342 -20.25 17.14 23.27
N PHE A 343 -20.65 18.18 24.01
CA PHE A 343 -21.56 18.01 25.14
C PHE A 343 -22.89 17.47 24.62
N ALA A 344 -23.16 16.17 24.88
CA ALA A 344 -24.37 15.50 24.44
C ALA A 344 -25.14 14.96 25.66
N ALA A 345 -26.38 15.39 25.83
CA ALA A 345 -27.26 14.84 26.84
C ALA A 345 -27.74 13.44 26.40
N LYS A 346 -27.25 12.39 27.07
CA LYS A 346 -27.70 11.01 26.82
C LYS A 346 -29.09 10.83 27.45
N ARG A 347 -30.16 11.09 26.70
CA ARG A 347 -31.55 10.86 27.15
C ARG A 347 -31.82 9.35 27.21
N SER A 348 -31.89 8.78 28.41
CA SER A 348 -32.22 7.36 28.59
C SER A 348 -33.73 7.08 28.65
N VAL A 349 -34.55 8.05 29.07
CA VAL A 349 -36.02 7.89 29.20
C VAL A 349 -36.73 9.22 28.93
N THR A 350 -37.76 9.20 28.07
CA THR A 350 -38.75 10.28 27.97
C THR A 350 -40.02 9.80 28.67
N SER A 351 -40.17 10.14 29.95
CA SER A 351 -41.46 9.96 30.63
C SER A 351 -42.36 11.12 30.22
N VAL A 352 -43.24 10.87 29.25
CA VAL A 352 -44.36 11.78 28.98
C VAL A 352 -45.32 11.58 30.14
N ARG A 353 -45.27 12.47 31.12
CA ARG A 353 -46.22 12.49 32.23
C ARG A 353 -47.58 12.76 31.60
N GLY A 354 -48.41 11.70 31.51
CA GLY A 354 -49.73 11.75 30.91
C GLY A 354 -50.51 12.93 31.46
N ILE A 355 -50.95 13.78 30.53
CA ILE A 355 -52.00 14.76 30.77
C ILE A 355 -53.20 13.95 31.22
N GLY A 356 -53.62 14.14 32.47
CA GLY A 356 -54.91 13.67 32.92
C GLY A 356 -55.98 14.33 32.06
N ILE A 357 -56.55 13.57 31.13
CA ILE A 357 -57.86 13.88 30.57
C ILE A 357 -58.79 12.86 31.19
N GLY A 358 -59.45 13.28 32.26
CA GLY A 358 -60.60 12.57 32.78
C GLY A 358 -61.74 12.64 31.78
N ARG A 359 -62.32 11.49 31.48
CA ARG A 359 -63.73 11.16 31.77
C ARG A 359 -64.01 9.71 31.41
#